data_AF-A0A5Y5BUK3-F1
#
_entry.id   AF-A0A5Y5BUK3-F1
#
_cell.length_a   1.000
_cell.length_b   1.000
_cell.length_c   1.000
_cell.angle_alpha   90.00
_cell.angle_beta   90.00
_cell.angle_gamma   90.00
#
_symmetry.space_group_name_H-M   'P 1'
#
loop_
_entity.id
_entity.type
_entity.pdbx_description
1 polymer ?
#
loop_
_entity_poly.entity_id
_entity_poly.type
_entity_poly.pdbx_seq_one_letter_code
_entity_poly.pdbx_strand_id
1 'polypeptide(L)'
;MSNIDKQVLREEFRYMQDHYNDPADRKRQEIYIAAEALLDELDKKQQYIKLRDQENEDIALTVGKLRVELEAAKKSMTEQSAIVAAAEKLVRCKGRYHSELNYRALAKLFGVITPDLPPLVHENVHYADAAEVEITALRQRIAELEAKLETADKLQDSAFRDGLKAGFSYGQTDDQSGFAQCMSAYSTRAGIGVKQQEDSVDSDVGRNQPGMVVAVHIFAGDFVKVKGQVFEVEETDFDDHDVTLWFVGGNALKCEAGCPVEVVSAPVAAGIKVKGE
;
A
#
# COMPACT_ATOMS: atom_id res chain seq x y z
N MET A 1 19.73 -43.11 60.48
CA MET A 1 18.81 -44.07 61.14
C MET A 1 19.40 -45.46 60.98
N SER A 2 19.49 -46.25 62.05
CA SER A 2 19.96 -47.63 61.98
C SER A 2 19.20 -48.38 60.88
N ASN A 3 19.93 -48.98 59.94
CA ASN A 3 19.35 -49.79 58.87
C ASN A 3 19.01 -51.15 59.48
N ILE A 4 17.92 -51.18 60.23
CA ILE A 4 17.41 -52.38 60.88
C ILE A 4 16.97 -53.34 59.77
N ASP A 5 17.62 -54.50 59.72
CA ASP A 5 17.23 -55.56 58.81
C ASP A 5 15.94 -56.22 59.32
N LYS A 6 14.85 -55.91 58.63
CA LYS A 6 13.52 -56.42 58.97
C LYS A 6 13.37 -57.90 58.67
N GLN A 7 14.13 -58.44 57.73
CA GLN A 7 14.12 -59.86 57.44
C GLN A 7 14.72 -60.63 58.61
N VAL A 8 15.86 -60.14 59.13
CA VAL A 8 16.47 -60.68 60.35
C VAL A 8 15.49 -60.61 61.53
N LEU A 9 14.77 -59.51 61.72
CA LEU A 9 13.74 -59.41 62.77
C LEU A 9 12.59 -60.40 62.60
N ARG A 10 12.13 -60.65 61.35
CA ARG A 10 11.09 -61.66 61.07
C ARG A 10 11.58 -63.06 61.41
N GLU A 11 12.82 -63.37 61.06
CA GLU A 11 13.46 -64.65 61.35
C GLU A 11 13.61 -64.86 62.86
N GLU A 12 14.03 -63.83 63.59
CA GLU A 12 14.09 -63.84 65.07
C GLU A 12 12.71 -64.02 65.71
N PHE A 13 11.69 -63.28 65.27
CA PHE A 13 10.34 -63.45 65.83
C PHE A 13 9.77 -64.85 65.59
N ARG A 14 10.04 -65.44 64.43
CA ARG A 14 9.63 -66.81 64.10
C ARG A 14 10.39 -67.85 64.93
N TYR A 15 11.70 -67.69 65.04
CA TYR A 15 12.54 -68.53 65.89
C TYR A 15 12.06 -68.50 67.35
N MET A 16 11.71 -67.32 67.87
CA MET A 16 11.24 -67.18 69.24
C MET A 16 9.84 -67.76 69.43
N GLN A 17 8.93 -67.65 68.45
CA GLN A 17 7.65 -68.37 68.48
C GLN A 17 7.85 -69.89 68.58
N ASP A 18 8.82 -70.45 67.84
CA ASP A 18 9.12 -71.89 67.87
C ASP A 18 9.69 -72.38 69.23
N HIS A 19 10.38 -71.50 69.97
CA HIS A 19 11.05 -71.85 71.24
C HIS A 19 10.21 -71.54 72.48
N TYR A 20 9.29 -70.58 72.42
CA TYR A 20 8.42 -70.19 73.54
C TYR A 20 7.02 -70.74 73.36
N ASN A 21 6.88 -72.06 73.23
CA ASN A 21 5.61 -72.76 72.99
C ASN A 21 4.90 -73.27 74.26
N ASP A 22 5.51 -73.10 75.45
CA ASP A 22 4.92 -73.50 76.73
C ASP A 22 3.74 -72.56 77.11
N PRO A 23 2.61 -73.09 77.62
CA PRO A 23 1.53 -72.26 78.16
C PRO A 23 1.95 -71.19 79.19
N ALA A 24 3.06 -71.39 79.90
CA ALA A 24 3.64 -70.41 80.83
C ALA A 24 4.18 -69.15 80.13
N ASP A 25 4.53 -69.24 78.83
CA ASP A 25 5.12 -68.15 78.03
C ASP A 25 4.11 -67.35 77.22
N ARG A 26 2.81 -67.54 77.45
CA ARG A 26 1.72 -66.89 76.71
C ARG A 26 1.89 -65.37 76.52
N LYS A 27 2.35 -64.65 77.55
CA LYS A 27 2.61 -63.20 77.46
C LYS A 27 3.71 -62.86 76.45
N ARG A 28 4.75 -63.69 76.34
CA ARG A 28 5.82 -63.51 75.35
C ARG A 28 5.31 -63.80 73.94
N GLN A 29 4.52 -64.87 73.77
CA GLN A 29 3.88 -65.20 72.49
C GLN A 29 3.00 -64.04 71.98
N GLU A 30 2.17 -63.47 72.86
CA GLU A 30 1.31 -62.31 72.53
C GLU A 30 2.13 -61.10 72.05
N ILE A 31 3.30 -60.86 72.66
CA ILE A 31 4.21 -59.78 72.25
C ILE A 31 4.81 -60.05 70.87
N TYR A 32 5.27 -61.27 70.58
CA TYR A 32 5.87 -61.60 69.28
C TYR A 32 4.85 -61.51 68.14
N ILE A 33 3.63 -61.99 68.34
CA ILE A 33 2.54 -61.87 67.36
C ILE A 33 2.23 -60.39 67.09
N ALA A 34 2.14 -59.57 68.14
CA ALA A 34 1.93 -58.14 67.99
C ALA A 34 3.11 -57.45 67.26
N ALA A 35 4.34 -57.85 67.55
CA ALA A 35 5.54 -57.30 66.91
C ALA A 35 5.61 -57.66 65.41
N GLU A 36 5.24 -58.88 65.04
CA GLU A 36 5.17 -59.32 63.64
C GLU A 36 4.09 -58.54 62.86
N ALA A 37 2.91 -58.35 63.45
CA ALA A 37 1.84 -57.53 62.85
C ALA A 37 2.27 -56.06 62.64
N LEU A 38 2.97 -55.47 63.61
CA LEU A 38 3.51 -54.11 63.48
C LEU A 38 4.60 -54.02 62.39
N LEU A 39 5.39 -55.07 62.22
CA LEU A 39 6.41 -55.14 61.18
C LEU A 39 5.77 -55.20 59.78
N ASP A 40 4.68 -55.96 59.61
CA ASP A 40 3.86 -55.97 58.39
C ASP A 40 3.26 -54.61 58.07
N GLU A 41 2.68 -53.92 59.06
CA GLU A 41 2.14 -52.59 58.87
C GLU A 41 3.21 -51.58 58.46
N LEU A 42 4.40 -51.68 59.06
CA LEU A 42 5.51 -50.79 58.79
C LEU A 42 6.10 -51.06 57.39
N ASP A 43 6.12 -52.30 56.92
CA ASP A 43 6.50 -52.65 55.54
C ASP A 43 5.51 -52.08 54.52
N LYS A 44 4.20 -52.23 54.76
CA LYS A 44 3.16 -51.64 53.91
C LYS A 44 3.29 -50.12 53.82
N LYS A 45 3.51 -49.44 54.96
CA LYS A 45 3.72 -47.99 54.99
C LYS A 45 4.97 -47.57 54.22
N GLN A 46 6.07 -48.32 54.33
CA GLN A 46 7.27 -48.01 53.56
C GLN A 46 7.09 -48.23 52.06
N GLN A 47 6.39 -49.29 51.64
CA GLN A 47 6.07 -49.50 50.23
C GLN A 47 5.18 -48.36 49.69
N TYR A 48 4.20 -47.93 50.47
CA TYR A 48 3.35 -46.79 50.11
C TYR A 48 4.15 -45.49 49.93
N ILE A 49 5.09 -45.20 50.85
CA ILE A 49 5.97 -44.03 50.74
C ILE A 49 6.80 -44.11 49.45
N LYS A 50 7.41 -45.27 49.15
CA LYS A 50 8.17 -45.46 47.91
C LYS A 50 7.33 -45.21 46.65
N LEU A 51 6.08 -45.71 46.63
CA LEU A 51 5.17 -45.49 45.51
C LEU A 51 4.83 -44.00 45.35
N ARG A 52 4.54 -43.32 46.47
CA ARG A 52 4.26 -41.88 46.50
C ARG A 52 5.45 -41.04 46.06
N ASP A 53 6.66 -41.42 46.45
CA ASP A 53 7.88 -40.73 46.04
C ASP A 53 8.11 -40.89 44.53
N GLN A 54 7.88 -42.09 43.99
CA GLN A 54 7.93 -42.33 42.54
C GLN A 54 6.88 -41.52 41.78
N GLU A 55 5.62 -41.52 42.25
CA GLU A 55 4.55 -40.71 41.66
C GLU A 55 4.90 -39.21 41.68
N ASN A 56 5.46 -38.72 42.78
CA ASN A 56 5.86 -37.32 42.92
C ASN A 56 7.00 -36.96 41.96
N GLU A 57 7.96 -37.88 41.75
CA GLU A 57 9.04 -37.70 40.77
C GLU A 57 8.50 -37.63 39.34
N ASP A 58 7.60 -38.54 38.96
CA ASP A 58 6.95 -38.54 37.64
C ASP A 58 6.11 -37.26 37.40
N ILE A 59 5.40 -36.80 38.43
CA ILE A 59 4.66 -35.53 38.41
C ILE A 59 5.63 -34.36 38.22
N ALA A 60 6.74 -34.33 38.96
CA ALA A 60 7.72 -33.25 38.85
C ALA A 60 8.33 -33.17 37.44
N LEU A 61 8.66 -34.31 36.85
CA LEU A 61 9.14 -34.40 35.46
C LEU A 61 8.11 -33.88 34.46
N THR A 62 6.85 -34.28 34.63
CA THR A 62 5.74 -33.86 33.73
C THR A 62 5.47 -32.37 33.83
N VAL A 63 5.38 -31.83 35.06
CA VAL A 63 5.21 -30.39 35.29
C VAL A 63 6.39 -29.60 34.74
N GLY A 64 7.62 -30.13 34.85
CA GLY A 64 8.81 -29.53 34.24
C GLY A 64 8.67 -29.37 32.72
N LYS A 65 8.26 -30.44 32.01
CA LYS A 65 8.03 -30.40 30.56
C LYS A 65 6.95 -29.40 30.16
N LEU A 66 5.79 -29.44 30.84
CA LEU A 66 4.68 -28.52 30.56
C LEU A 66 5.05 -27.06 30.78
N ARG A 67 5.90 -26.75 31.77
CA ARG A 67 6.39 -25.37 31.99
C ARG A 67 7.22 -24.87 30.81
N VAL A 68 8.10 -25.71 30.27
CA VAL A 68 8.92 -25.35 29.10
C VAL A 68 8.04 -25.10 27.88
N GLU A 69 7.09 -26.00 27.62
CA GLU A 69 6.14 -25.85 26.51
C GLU A 69 5.28 -24.60 26.66
N LEU A 70 4.82 -24.30 27.88
CA LEU A 70 4.03 -23.10 28.16
C LEU A 70 4.82 -21.82 27.89
N GLU A 71 6.08 -21.74 28.31
CA GLU A 71 6.92 -20.56 28.04
C GLU A 71 7.23 -20.41 26.55
N ALA A 72 7.47 -21.52 25.83
CA ALA A 72 7.63 -21.49 24.38
C ALA A 72 6.36 -20.99 23.67
N ALA A 73 5.18 -21.49 24.09
CA ALA A 73 3.90 -21.06 23.54
C ALA A 73 3.63 -19.58 23.81
N LYS A 74 3.87 -19.08 25.03
CA LYS A 74 3.76 -17.66 25.37
C LYS A 74 4.64 -16.79 24.48
N LYS A 75 5.90 -17.19 24.27
CA LYS A 75 6.82 -16.47 23.38
C LYS A 75 6.26 -16.38 21.97
N SER A 76 5.79 -17.50 21.42
CA SER A 76 5.18 -17.54 20.08
C SER A 76 3.94 -16.63 19.97
N MET A 77 3.10 -16.55 21.01
CA MET A 77 1.95 -15.64 21.04
C MET A 77 2.38 -14.17 21.03
N THR A 78 3.45 -13.81 21.75
CA THR A 78 3.95 -12.43 21.73
C THR A 78 4.50 -12.04 20.36
N GLU A 79 5.20 -12.96 19.69
CA GLU A 79 5.69 -12.76 18.31
C GLU A 79 4.52 -12.60 17.33
N GLN A 80 3.49 -13.45 17.42
CA GLN A 80 2.28 -13.34 16.61
C GLN A 80 1.53 -12.03 16.88
N SER A 81 1.41 -11.60 18.14
CA SER A 81 0.77 -10.34 18.50
C SER A 81 1.47 -9.14 17.86
N ALA A 82 2.80 -9.16 17.75
CA ALA A 82 3.55 -8.10 17.07
C ALA A 82 3.28 -8.09 15.56
N ILE A 83 3.18 -9.27 14.93
CA ILE A 83 2.83 -9.39 13.50
C ILE A 83 1.42 -8.85 13.24
N VAL A 84 0.44 -9.21 14.07
CA VAL A 84 -0.93 -8.71 13.95
C VAL A 84 -0.95 -7.18 14.08
N ALA A 85 -0.26 -6.61 15.07
CA ALA A 85 -0.18 -5.17 15.23
C ALA A 85 0.49 -4.46 14.03
N ALA A 86 1.52 -5.07 13.43
CA ALA A 86 2.17 -4.55 12.22
C ALA A 86 1.23 -4.64 11.00
N ALA A 87 0.52 -5.77 10.84
CA ALA A 87 -0.46 -5.96 9.78
C ALA A 87 -1.61 -4.95 9.90
N GLU A 88 -2.14 -4.72 11.10
CA GLU A 88 -3.17 -3.70 11.35
C GLU A 88 -2.70 -2.30 10.94
N LYS A 89 -1.45 -1.92 11.25
CA LYS A 89 -0.87 -0.64 10.84
C LYS A 89 -0.71 -0.55 9.31
N LEU A 90 -0.20 -1.59 8.67
CA LEU A 90 -0.03 -1.64 7.21
C LEU A 90 -1.37 -1.52 6.48
N VAL A 91 -2.35 -2.28 6.97
CA VAL A 91 -3.74 -2.19 6.57
C VAL A 91 -4.12 -0.71 6.75
N ARG A 92 -4.06 -0.11 7.96
CA ARG A 92 -4.48 1.29 8.20
C ARG A 92 -3.84 2.31 7.26
N CYS A 93 -2.55 2.17 6.96
CA CYS A 93 -1.87 3.04 6.01
C CYS A 93 -2.38 2.84 4.56
N LYS A 94 -2.56 1.59 4.09
CA LYS A 94 -3.12 1.34 2.75
C LYS A 94 -4.55 1.83 2.60
N GLY A 95 -5.38 1.74 3.65
CA GLY A 95 -6.74 2.26 3.66
C GLY A 95 -6.83 3.78 3.48
N ARG A 96 -5.84 4.52 3.98
CA ARG A 96 -5.74 5.97 3.79
C ARG A 96 -5.20 6.38 2.41
N TYR A 97 -4.42 5.52 1.75
CA TYR A 97 -3.70 5.88 0.51
C TYR A 97 -4.28 5.29 -0.79
N HIS A 98 -5.16 4.28 -0.77
CA HIS A 98 -5.68 3.68 -2.01
C HIS A 98 -7.00 2.90 -1.83
N SER A 99 -8.13 3.53 -2.20
CA SER A 99 -9.50 2.97 -2.27
C SER A 99 -10.00 2.29 -0.98
N GLU A 100 -10.83 3.01 -0.22
CA GLU A 100 -11.46 2.53 1.02
C GLU A 100 -12.21 1.18 0.86
N LEU A 101 -12.65 0.83 -0.36
CA LEU A 101 -13.34 -0.43 -0.68
C LEU A 101 -12.45 -1.68 -0.53
N ASN A 102 -11.23 -1.66 -1.05
CA ASN A 102 -10.28 -2.78 -0.90
C ASN A 102 -9.87 -2.94 0.57
N TYR A 103 -9.79 -1.83 1.27
CA TYR A 103 -9.45 -1.79 2.68
C TYR A 103 -10.51 -2.43 3.59
N ARG A 104 -11.78 -2.09 3.37
CA ARG A 104 -12.93 -2.70 4.06
C ARG A 104 -13.04 -4.20 3.74
N ALA A 105 -12.74 -4.61 2.51
CA ALA A 105 -12.74 -6.03 2.12
C ALA A 105 -11.68 -6.84 2.88
N LEU A 106 -10.45 -6.32 2.97
CA LEU A 106 -9.37 -6.91 3.77
C LEU A 106 -9.70 -6.97 5.26
N ALA A 107 -10.19 -5.88 5.84
CA ALA A 107 -10.57 -5.83 7.26
C ALA A 107 -11.66 -6.87 7.59
N LYS A 108 -12.65 -7.04 6.70
CA LYS A 108 -13.67 -8.08 6.81
C LYS A 108 -13.11 -9.49 6.69
N LEU A 109 -12.13 -9.72 5.80
CA LEU A 109 -11.46 -11.02 5.63
C LEU A 109 -10.68 -11.44 6.89
N PHE A 110 -10.01 -10.49 7.54
CA PHE A 110 -9.22 -10.75 8.75
C PHE A 110 -10.00 -10.56 10.06
N GLY A 111 -11.30 -10.23 10.00
CA GLY A 111 -12.15 -10.04 11.17
C GLY A 111 -11.80 -8.82 12.04
N VAL A 112 -11.12 -7.83 11.47
CA VAL A 112 -10.65 -6.63 12.18
C VAL A 112 -11.67 -5.49 11.99
N ILE A 113 -12.05 -4.83 13.07
CA ILE A 113 -12.95 -3.66 13.02
C ILE A 113 -12.15 -2.46 12.48
N THR A 114 -12.76 -1.67 11.58
CA THR A 114 -12.19 -0.40 11.09
C THR A 114 -12.81 0.79 11.83
N PRO A 115 -12.33 1.15 13.04
CA PRO A 115 -12.95 2.20 13.85
C PRO A 115 -12.84 3.60 13.23
N ASP A 116 -11.82 3.82 12.40
CA ASP A 116 -11.49 5.14 11.86
C ASP A 116 -12.15 5.44 10.51
N LEU A 117 -12.83 4.46 9.88
CA LEU A 117 -13.48 4.68 8.59
C LEU A 117 -14.95 5.06 8.82
N PRO A 118 -15.40 6.25 8.36
CA PRO A 118 -16.81 6.65 8.46
C PRO A 118 -17.73 5.61 7.80
N PRO A 119 -19.01 5.52 8.19
CA PRO A 119 -19.99 4.67 7.50
C PRO A 119 -19.98 5.00 6.00
N LEU A 120 -20.12 3.99 5.13
CA LEU A 120 -20.29 4.25 3.69
C LEU A 120 -21.62 4.98 3.49
N VAL A 121 -21.57 6.31 3.52
CA VAL A 121 -22.61 7.14 2.95
C VAL A 121 -22.50 6.92 1.45
N HIS A 122 -23.62 6.60 0.80
CA HIS A 122 -23.67 6.36 -0.64
C HIS A 122 -23.35 7.67 -1.39
N GLU A 123 -22.07 7.98 -1.52
CA GLU A 123 -21.57 9.23 -2.08
C GLU A 123 -20.92 8.98 -3.45
N ASN A 124 -21.60 8.20 -4.29
CA ASN A 124 -21.29 8.10 -5.72
C ASN A 124 -22.39 8.71 -6.60
N VAL A 125 -23.44 9.31 -6.03
CA VAL A 125 -24.52 9.94 -6.81
C VAL A 125 -24.15 11.37 -7.21
N HIS A 126 -23.45 12.12 -6.34
CA HIS A 126 -23.19 13.54 -6.62
C HIS A 126 -22.12 13.80 -7.69
N TYR A 127 -21.10 12.94 -7.82
CA TYR A 127 -20.14 13.02 -8.92
C TYR A 127 -20.66 12.37 -10.21
N ALA A 128 -21.54 11.36 -10.10
CA ALA A 128 -22.19 10.78 -11.29
C ALA A 128 -23.09 11.81 -11.96
N ASP A 129 -23.94 12.51 -11.21
CA ASP A 129 -24.86 13.51 -11.78
C ASP A 129 -24.11 14.69 -12.43
N ALA A 130 -23.04 15.20 -11.80
CA ALA A 130 -22.24 16.29 -12.36
C ALA A 130 -21.47 15.85 -13.62
N ALA A 131 -20.83 14.67 -13.57
CA ALA A 131 -20.12 14.12 -14.73
C ALA A 131 -21.08 13.75 -15.87
N GLU A 132 -22.29 13.27 -15.58
CA GLU A 132 -23.30 12.99 -16.60
C GLU A 132 -23.78 14.27 -17.29
N VAL A 133 -23.94 15.38 -16.56
CA VAL A 133 -24.28 16.70 -17.15
C VAL A 133 -23.14 17.22 -18.03
N GLU A 134 -21.89 17.07 -17.62
CA GLU A 134 -20.73 17.47 -18.45
C GLU A 134 -20.58 16.59 -19.69
N ILE A 135 -20.71 15.27 -19.55
CA ILE A 135 -20.64 14.32 -20.67
C ILE A 135 -21.76 14.59 -21.69
N THR A 136 -22.97 14.90 -21.21
CA THR A 136 -24.09 15.23 -22.11
C THR A 136 -23.87 16.57 -22.83
N ALA A 137 -23.37 17.60 -22.14
CA ALA A 137 -23.01 18.87 -22.76
C ALA A 137 -21.90 18.73 -23.82
N LEU A 138 -20.86 17.94 -23.53
CA LEU A 138 -19.77 17.66 -24.48
C LEU A 138 -20.28 16.88 -25.71
N ARG A 139 -21.16 15.88 -25.52
CA ARG A 139 -21.77 15.14 -26.63
C ARG A 139 -22.61 16.04 -27.53
N GLN A 140 -23.39 16.97 -26.97
CA GLN A 140 -24.14 17.96 -27.77
C GLN A 140 -23.19 18.85 -28.57
N ARG A 141 -22.09 19.31 -27.95
CA ARG A 141 -21.11 20.15 -28.64
C ARG A 141 -20.42 19.42 -29.79
N ILE A 142 -20.09 18.14 -29.62
CA ILE A 142 -19.52 17.31 -30.69
C ILE A 142 -20.51 17.21 -31.86
N ALA A 143 -21.78 16.89 -31.59
CA ALA A 143 -22.80 16.79 -32.63
C ALA A 143 -23.02 18.13 -33.38
N GLU A 144 -22.99 19.27 -32.68
CA GLU A 144 -23.04 20.59 -33.31
C GLU A 144 -21.83 20.86 -34.22
N LEU A 145 -20.63 20.48 -33.76
CA LEU A 145 -19.40 20.67 -34.53
C LEU A 145 -19.38 19.78 -35.77
N GLU A 146 -19.82 18.53 -35.65
CA GLU A 146 -19.97 17.60 -36.78
C GLU A 146 -20.96 18.14 -37.83
N ALA A 147 -22.12 18.65 -37.40
CA ALA A 147 -23.09 19.25 -38.31
C ALA A 147 -22.54 20.52 -39.01
N LYS A 148 -21.82 21.38 -38.28
CA LYS A 148 -21.18 22.56 -38.87
C LYS A 148 -20.12 22.17 -39.90
N LEU A 149 -19.34 21.15 -39.61
CA LEU A 149 -18.34 20.63 -40.55
C LEU A 149 -19.00 20.11 -41.83
N GLU A 150 -20.08 19.33 -41.72
CA GLU A 150 -20.83 18.83 -42.88
C GLU A 150 -21.42 19.96 -43.73
N THR A 151 -21.95 21.02 -43.10
CA THR A 151 -22.46 22.18 -43.85
C THR A 151 -21.36 22.99 -44.53
N ALA A 152 -20.19 23.12 -43.90
CA ALA A 152 -19.04 23.81 -44.48
C ALA A 152 -18.52 23.06 -45.72
N ASP A 153 -18.48 21.72 -45.64
CA ASP A 153 -18.07 20.85 -46.76
C ASP A 153 -19.02 20.98 -47.95
N LYS A 154 -20.34 20.95 -47.71
CA LYS A 154 -21.37 21.20 -48.76
C LYS A 154 -21.25 22.58 -49.39
N LEU A 155 -20.97 23.62 -48.59
CA LEU A 155 -20.78 24.98 -49.10
C LEU A 155 -19.52 25.07 -49.96
N GLN A 156 -18.43 24.43 -49.54
CA GLN A 156 -17.19 24.36 -50.34
C GLN A 156 -17.43 23.64 -51.67
N ASP A 157 -18.15 22.52 -51.67
CA ASP A 157 -18.54 21.79 -52.88
C ASP A 157 -19.41 22.62 -53.82
N SER A 158 -20.41 23.35 -53.29
CA SER A 158 -21.27 24.23 -54.08
C SER A 158 -20.49 25.39 -54.70
N ALA A 159 -19.62 26.04 -53.93
CA ALA A 159 -18.76 27.11 -54.40
C ALA A 159 -17.81 26.62 -55.50
N PHE A 160 -17.18 25.46 -55.30
CA PHE A 160 -16.32 24.83 -56.29
C PHE A 160 -17.07 24.51 -57.60
N ARG A 161 -18.30 23.97 -57.51
CA ARG A 161 -19.14 23.71 -58.69
C ARG A 161 -19.57 24.98 -59.42
N ASP A 162 -19.95 26.02 -58.69
CA ASP A 162 -20.35 27.30 -59.28
C ASP A 162 -19.15 28.00 -59.94
N GLY A 163 -17.97 27.93 -59.32
CA GLY A 163 -16.71 28.41 -59.90
C GLY A 163 -16.35 27.67 -61.20
N LEU A 164 -16.48 26.34 -61.24
CA LEU A 164 -16.28 25.54 -62.45
C LEU A 164 -17.27 25.93 -63.56
N LYS A 165 -18.55 26.13 -63.23
CA LYS A 165 -19.58 26.52 -64.20
C LYS A 165 -19.30 27.91 -64.79
N ALA A 166 -18.93 28.88 -63.93
CA ALA A 166 -18.54 30.22 -64.37
C ALA A 166 -17.30 30.17 -65.27
N GLY A 167 -16.27 29.43 -64.86
CA GLY A 167 -15.05 29.22 -65.66
C GLY A 167 -15.33 28.60 -67.02
N PHE A 168 -16.25 27.63 -67.09
CA PHE A 168 -16.66 27.01 -68.37
C PHE A 168 -17.40 28.01 -69.28
N SER A 169 -18.22 28.91 -68.72
CA SER A 169 -18.86 29.98 -69.51
C SER A 169 -17.87 31.04 -70.01
N TYR A 170 -16.85 31.40 -69.24
CA TYR A 170 -15.78 32.32 -69.68
C TYR A 170 -14.87 31.70 -70.75
N GLY A 171 -14.62 30.39 -70.65
CA GLY A 171 -13.87 29.64 -71.67
C GLY A 171 -14.59 29.53 -73.02
N GLN A 172 -15.92 29.67 -73.06
CA GLN A 172 -16.67 29.77 -74.33
C GLN A 172 -16.58 31.15 -74.98
N THR A 173 -16.20 32.19 -74.23
CA THR A 173 -16.05 33.57 -74.74
C THR A 173 -14.61 33.98 -75.05
N ASP A 174 -13.65 33.04 -75.02
CA ASP A 174 -12.20 33.24 -75.24
C ASP A 174 -11.57 34.33 -74.34
N ASP A 175 -12.05 34.45 -73.09
CA ASP A 175 -11.51 35.37 -72.08
C ASP A 175 -10.57 34.64 -71.11
N GLN A 176 -9.40 34.26 -71.62
CA GLN A 176 -8.34 33.60 -70.87
C GLN A 176 -7.88 34.44 -69.66
N SER A 177 -7.94 35.77 -69.76
CA SER A 177 -7.63 36.69 -68.67
C SER A 177 -8.62 36.60 -67.51
N GLY A 178 -9.93 36.60 -67.81
CA GLY A 178 -10.98 36.46 -66.82
C GLY A 178 -10.92 35.11 -66.09
N PHE A 179 -10.61 34.03 -66.80
CA PHE A 179 -10.42 32.71 -66.18
C PHE A 179 -9.25 32.68 -65.19
N ALA A 180 -8.07 33.22 -65.58
CA ALA A 180 -6.90 33.28 -64.71
C ALA A 180 -7.14 34.14 -63.46
N GLN A 181 -7.91 35.23 -63.60
CA GLN A 181 -8.27 36.12 -62.50
C GLN A 181 -9.28 35.48 -61.54
N CYS A 182 -10.22 34.67 -62.06
CA CYS A 182 -11.18 33.92 -61.24
C CYS A 182 -10.49 32.80 -60.42
N MET A 183 -9.54 32.08 -61.03
CA MET A 183 -8.78 31.03 -60.36
C MET A 183 -7.82 31.57 -59.28
N SER A 184 -7.25 32.77 -59.45
CA SER A 184 -6.40 33.39 -58.42
C SER A 184 -7.19 33.84 -57.19
N ALA A 185 -8.46 34.24 -57.36
CA ALA A 185 -9.38 34.56 -56.26
C ALA A 185 -9.79 33.32 -55.43
N TYR A 186 -9.85 32.13 -56.05
CA TYR A 186 -10.05 30.86 -55.33
C TYR A 186 -8.76 30.38 -54.65
N SER A 187 -7.62 30.52 -55.33
CA SER A 187 -6.31 30.06 -54.82
C SER A 187 -5.80 30.87 -53.61
N THR A 188 -6.33 32.06 -53.36
CA THR A 188 -5.96 32.90 -52.20
C THR A 188 -6.71 32.53 -50.93
N ARG A 189 -7.69 31.60 -50.98
CA ARG A 189 -8.38 31.08 -49.80
C ARG A 189 -7.78 29.78 -49.25
N ALA A 190 -6.45 29.62 -49.33
CA ALA A 190 -5.67 28.79 -48.39
C ALA A 190 -5.58 29.47 -47.00
N GLY A 191 -6.69 30.07 -46.57
CA GLY A 191 -6.80 31.00 -45.45
C GLY A 191 -7.91 30.60 -44.49
N ILE A 192 -8.11 29.30 -44.27
CA ILE A 192 -8.62 28.87 -42.96
C ILE A 192 -7.42 29.06 -42.04
N GLY A 193 -7.43 30.13 -41.25
CA GLY A 193 -6.53 30.29 -40.13
C GLY A 193 -6.85 29.24 -39.07
N VAL A 194 -6.54 27.99 -39.35
CA VAL A 194 -6.11 27.06 -38.32
C VAL A 194 -4.88 27.75 -37.76
N LYS A 195 -4.98 28.29 -36.54
CA LYS A 195 -3.76 28.51 -35.75
C LYS A 195 -3.02 27.21 -35.89
N GLN A 196 -1.80 27.22 -36.44
CA GLN A 196 -0.94 26.05 -36.42
C GLN A 196 -0.85 25.63 -34.95
N GLN A 197 -1.71 24.69 -34.59
CA GLN A 197 -1.37 23.69 -33.62
C GLN A 197 -0.33 22.91 -34.39
N GLU A 198 0.93 23.17 -34.09
CA GLU A 198 2.03 22.35 -34.56
C GLU A 198 1.59 20.90 -34.35
N ASP A 199 1.44 20.18 -35.46
CA ASP A 199 1.34 18.74 -35.42
C ASP A 199 2.57 18.29 -34.63
N SER A 200 2.32 17.82 -33.40
CA SER A 200 3.32 17.16 -32.60
C SER A 200 3.64 15.85 -33.31
N VAL A 201 4.59 15.94 -34.24
CA VAL A 201 5.34 14.79 -34.71
C VAL A 201 6.09 14.29 -33.49
N ASP A 202 5.79 13.07 -33.07
CA ASP A 202 6.51 12.32 -32.05
C ASP A 202 8.02 12.31 -32.38
N SER A 203 8.73 13.25 -31.78
CA SER A 203 10.19 13.22 -31.60
C SER A 203 10.54 14.21 -30.50
N ASP A 204 10.74 13.67 -29.30
CA ASP A 204 11.36 14.29 -28.12
C ASP A 204 10.73 15.60 -27.61
N VAL A 205 9.89 15.48 -26.58
CA VAL A 205 9.33 16.61 -25.79
C VAL A 205 10.45 17.57 -25.40
N GLY A 206 10.52 18.71 -26.10
CA GLY A 206 11.42 19.81 -25.76
C GLY A 206 11.08 20.33 -24.36
N ARG A 207 11.97 20.06 -23.39
CA ARG A 207 11.95 20.67 -22.05
C ARG A 207 12.06 22.19 -22.18
N ASN A 208 11.53 22.97 -21.23
CA ASN A 208 11.53 24.44 -21.24
C ASN A 208 10.67 25.17 -22.28
N GLN A 209 9.41 24.75 -22.48
CA GLN A 209 8.45 25.58 -23.22
C GLN A 209 8.05 26.81 -22.38
N PRO A 210 8.27 28.04 -22.86
CA PRO A 210 7.95 29.25 -22.10
C PRO A 210 6.44 29.38 -21.87
N GLY A 211 6.02 29.58 -20.62
CA GLY A 211 4.62 29.73 -20.28
C GLY A 211 4.33 29.50 -18.81
N MET A 212 3.06 29.64 -18.44
CA MET A 212 2.59 29.27 -17.10
C MET A 212 2.39 27.76 -17.05
N VAL A 213 3.23 27.08 -16.29
CA VAL A 213 3.19 25.63 -16.10
C VAL A 213 2.79 25.35 -14.66
N VAL A 214 1.90 24.38 -14.45
CA VAL A 214 1.52 23.96 -13.11
C VAL A 214 2.74 23.30 -12.44
N ALA A 215 3.01 23.63 -11.18
CA ALA A 215 4.20 23.20 -10.47
C ALA A 215 4.47 21.68 -10.52
N VAL A 216 3.41 20.84 -10.55
CA VAL A 216 3.54 19.38 -10.72
C VAL A 216 4.14 18.91 -12.04
N HIS A 217 4.20 19.78 -13.05
CA HIS A 217 4.72 19.48 -14.38
C HIS A 217 6.08 20.12 -14.65
N ILE A 218 6.72 20.67 -13.63
CA ILE A 218 8.07 21.23 -13.70
C ILE A 218 9.04 20.16 -13.23
N PHE A 219 10.15 20.00 -13.94
CA PHE A 219 11.14 18.97 -13.68
C PHE A 219 12.54 19.56 -13.50
N ALA A 220 13.46 18.75 -12.98
CA ALA A 220 14.87 19.09 -12.94
C ALA A 220 15.42 19.42 -14.34
N GLY A 221 16.14 20.54 -14.45
CA GLY A 221 16.63 21.13 -15.70
C GLY A 221 15.68 22.15 -16.34
N ASP A 222 14.50 22.39 -15.77
CA ASP A 222 13.65 23.49 -16.21
C ASP A 222 14.11 24.84 -15.66
N PHE A 223 13.88 25.93 -16.40
CA PHE A 223 14.17 27.29 -15.96
C PHE A 223 12.87 27.99 -15.59
N VAL A 224 12.77 28.46 -14.34
CA VAL A 224 11.58 29.13 -13.83
C VAL A 224 11.89 30.56 -13.40
N LYS A 225 10.90 31.44 -13.53
CA LYS A 225 11.02 32.83 -13.09
C LYS A 225 10.24 33.05 -11.80
N VAL A 226 10.97 33.28 -10.72
CA VAL A 226 10.41 33.51 -9.39
C VAL A 226 10.81 34.90 -8.92
N LYS A 227 9.81 35.75 -8.61
CA LYS A 227 10.01 37.14 -8.16
C LYS A 227 10.93 37.97 -9.09
N GLY A 228 10.87 37.71 -10.40
CA GLY A 228 11.65 38.43 -11.42
C GLY A 228 13.06 37.91 -11.66
N GLN A 229 13.50 36.87 -10.94
CA GLN A 229 14.78 36.20 -11.16
C GLN A 229 14.57 34.83 -11.79
N VAL A 230 15.46 34.41 -12.68
CA VAL A 230 15.42 33.10 -13.34
C VAL A 230 16.29 32.12 -12.57
N PHE A 231 15.74 30.96 -12.26
CA PHE A 231 16.41 29.87 -11.55
C PHE A 231 16.33 28.60 -12.38
N GLU A 232 17.41 27.82 -12.39
CA GLU A 232 17.41 26.46 -12.89
C GLU A 232 16.96 25.53 -11.76
N VAL A 233 16.01 24.64 -12.06
CA VAL A 233 15.50 23.64 -11.12
C VAL A 233 16.49 22.48 -11.06
N GLU A 234 17.07 22.24 -9.87
CA GLU A 234 17.99 21.15 -9.59
C GLU A 234 17.23 19.87 -9.23
N GLU A 235 16.18 19.99 -8.42
CA GLU A 235 15.39 18.86 -7.92
C GLU A 235 13.93 19.28 -7.68
N THR A 236 13.00 18.34 -7.87
CA THR A 236 11.56 18.54 -7.66
C THR A 236 11.02 17.45 -6.74
N ASP A 237 10.43 17.86 -5.62
CA ASP A 237 9.83 16.96 -4.64
C ASP A 237 8.32 17.20 -4.54
N PHE A 238 7.56 16.10 -4.47
CA PHE A 238 6.10 16.08 -4.47
C PHE A 238 5.58 15.44 -3.19
N ASP A 239 4.95 16.25 -2.34
CA ASP A 239 4.22 15.80 -1.15
C ASP A 239 2.71 15.85 -1.40
N ASP A 240 1.91 15.18 -0.55
CA ASP A 240 0.45 14.95 -0.72
C ASP A 240 -0.40 16.23 -1.02
N HIS A 241 0.13 17.44 -0.81
CA HIS A 241 -0.56 18.71 -1.13
C HIS A 241 0.35 19.82 -1.72
N ASP A 242 1.68 19.64 -1.72
CA ASP A 242 2.66 20.69 -2.04
C ASP A 242 3.73 20.19 -3.03
N VAL A 243 4.25 21.11 -3.83
CA VAL A 243 5.42 20.93 -4.70
C VAL A 243 6.57 21.78 -4.16
N THR A 244 7.75 21.17 -4.02
CA THR A 244 8.99 21.88 -3.68
C THR A 244 9.96 21.82 -4.86
N LEU A 245 10.31 22.97 -5.42
CA LEU A 245 11.33 23.12 -6.45
C LEU A 245 12.62 23.63 -5.81
N TRP A 246 13.69 22.84 -5.85
CA TRP A 246 15.02 23.21 -5.40
C TRP A 246 15.79 23.82 -6.57
N PHE A 247 16.44 24.96 -6.36
CA PHE A 247 17.17 25.68 -7.39
C PHE A 247 18.69 25.57 -7.23
N VAL A 248 19.38 25.55 -8.37
CA VAL A 248 20.84 25.67 -8.41
C VAL A 248 21.25 26.95 -7.68
N GLY A 249 21.99 26.81 -6.57
CA GLY A 249 22.34 27.92 -5.66
C GLY A 249 21.64 27.89 -4.30
N GLY A 250 20.85 26.84 -4.01
CA GLY A 250 20.35 26.51 -2.67
C GLY A 250 19.06 27.20 -2.25
N ASN A 251 18.42 27.96 -3.15
CA ASN A 251 17.08 28.51 -2.92
C ASN A 251 16.01 27.47 -3.25
N ALA A 252 14.82 27.59 -2.65
CA ALA A 252 13.70 26.71 -2.98
C ALA A 252 12.38 27.50 -3.10
N LEU A 253 11.50 27.04 -3.98
CA LEU A 253 10.11 27.47 -4.06
C LEU A 253 9.21 26.34 -3.58
N LYS A 254 8.44 26.59 -2.52
CA LYS A 254 7.37 25.69 -2.07
C LYS A 254 6.01 26.30 -2.37
N CYS A 255 5.14 25.53 -3.02
CA CYS A 255 3.79 25.98 -3.42
C CYS A 255 2.81 24.80 -3.49
N GLU A 256 1.51 25.07 -3.54
CA GLU A 256 0.49 24.04 -3.72
C GLU A 256 0.64 23.32 -5.07
N ALA A 257 0.21 22.07 -5.17
CA ALA A 257 0.32 21.27 -6.40
C ALA A 257 -0.24 21.94 -7.67
N GLY A 258 -1.30 22.74 -7.53
CA GLY A 258 -1.94 23.49 -8.61
C GLY A 258 -1.30 24.85 -8.93
N CYS A 259 -0.22 25.24 -8.26
CA CYS A 259 0.34 26.58 -8.38
C CYS A 259 0.92 26.82 -9.78
N PRO A 260 0.48 27.86 -10.51
CA PRO A 260 1.07 28.23 -11.79
C PRO A 260 2.42 28.92 -11.57
N VAL A 261 3.47 28.38 -12.19
CA VAL A 261 4.83 28.89 -12.16
C VAL A 261 5.26 29.24 -13.59
N GLU A 262 5.87 30.41 -13.77
CA GLU A 262 6.35 30.87 -15.08
C GLU A 262 7.62 30.10 -15.44
N VAL A 263 7.52 29.17 -16.39
CA VAL A 263 8.66 28.51 -17.05
C VAL A 263 9.14 29.38 -18.19
N VAL A 264 10.45 29.52 -18.32
CA VAL A 264 11.12 30.31 -19.35
C VAL A 264 12.09 29.44 -20.14
N SER A 265 12.44 29.86 -21.36
CA SER A 265 13.51 29.18 -22.09
C SER A 265 14.84 29.32 -21.35
N ALA A 266 15.72 28.33 -21.52
CA ALA A 266 17.08 28.39 -21.02
C ALA A 266 17.75 29.71 -21.45
N PRO A 267 18.43 30.43 -20.52
CA PRO A 267 19.09 31.67 -20.86
C PRO A 267 20.19 31.41 -21.89
N VAL A 268 20.08 32.05 -23.05
CA VAL A 268 21.15 32.03 -24.05
C VAL A 268 22.37 32.68 -23.41
N ALA A 269 23.47 31.93 -23.28
CA ALA A 269 24.71 32.44 -22.72
C ALA A 269 25.15 33.68 -23.50
N ALA A 270 24.92 34.87 -22.94
CA ALA A 270 25.46 36.10 -23.47
C ALA A 270 26.98 35.99 -23.33
N GLY A 271 27.67 35.84 -24.46
CA GLY A 271 29.12 35.70 -24.51
C GLY A 271 29.80 36.76 -23.67
N ILE A 272 30.46 36.31 -22.60
CA ILE A 272 31.41 37.12 -21.85
C ILE A 272 32.53 37.48 -22.82
N LYS A 273 32.51 38.71 -23.33
CA LYS A 273 33.70 39.32 -23.90
C LYS A 273 34.71 39.47 -22.77
N VAL A 274 35.67 38.56 -22.73
CA VAL A 274 36.95 38.78 -22.05
C VAL A 274 37.59 39.98 -22.75
N LYS A 275 37.57 41.15 -22.11
CA LYS A 275 38.50 42.22 -22.48
C LYS A 275 39.88 41.76 -21.99
N GLY A 276 40.78 41.59 -22.94
CA GLY A 276 42.19 41.34 -22.67
C GLY A 276 42.89 42.56 -22.10
N GLU A 277 44.05 42.22 -21.52
CA GLU A 277 45.12 43.03 -20.91
C GLU A 277 44.93 43.43 -19.44
#